data_AF-A0A7X2I979-F1
#
_entry.id   AF-A0A7X2I979-F1
#
_cell.length_a   1.000
_cell.length_b   1.000
_cell.length_c   1.000
_cell.angle_alpha   90.00
_cell.angle_beta   90.00
_cell.angle_gamma   90.00
#
_symmetry.space_group_name_H-M   'P 1'
#
loop_
_entity.id
_entity.type
_entity.pdbx_description
1 polymer ?
#
loop_
_entity_poly.entity_id
_entity_poly.type
_entity_poly.pdbx_seq_one_letter_code
_entity_poly.pdbx_strand_id
1 'polypeptide(L)'
;MTNDRLTDKQLDAYCEEWLRWCDTRKFYFKPGAQNVLARFQAGKSKEPPDARNSADMQWFNAAVYAMADMKEHEETFACFRLMYIERAGHVKRLADERGISQKTYYNRARTFVRKAMSLARSFQVAQQSFDAENRVASV
;
A
#
# COMPACT_ATOMS: atom_id res chain seq x y z
N MET A 1 -0.71 -15.52 10.81
CA MET A 1 -0.64 -16.17 9.49
C MET A 1 0.76 -15.95 8.91
N THR A 2 1.47 -17.00 8.54
CA THR A 2 2.79 -16.94 7.91
C THR A 2 2.63 -16.42 6.47
N ASN A 3 3.27 -15.29 6.11
CA ASN A 3 3.15 -14.62 4.80
C ASN A 3 3.58 -15.47 3.58
N ASP A 4 4.18 -16.64 3.82
CA ASP A 4 4.77 -17.51 2.81
C ASP A 4 3.75 -18.36 2.03
N ARG A 5 2.44 -18.19 2.28
CA ARG A 5 1.39 -19.04 1.69
C ARG A 5 0.23 -18.30 1.01
N LEU A 6 0.35 -16.98 0.78
CA LEU A 6 -0.68 -16.27 0.01
C LEU A 6 -0.53 -16.62 -1.47
N THR A 7 -1.63 -17.11 -2.05
CA THR A 7 -1.73 -17.29 -3.50
C THR A 7 -1.63 -15.94 -4.21
N ASP A 8 -1.20 -15.94 -5.47
CA ASP A 8 -1.11 -14.71 -6.26
C ASP A 8 -2.45 -13.96 -6.30
N LYS A 9 -3.59 -14.66 -6.40
CA LYS A 9 -4.92 -14.04 -6.33
C LYS A 9 -5.19 -13.35 -4.99
N GLN A 10 -4.73 -13.93 -3.88
CA GLN A 10 -4.91 -13.32 -2.56
C GLN A 10 -4.00 -12.11 -2.36
N LEU A 11 -2.79 -12.12 -2.93
CA LEU A 11 -1.92 -10.95 -2.93
C LEU A 11 -2.52 -9.80 -3.73
N ASP A 12 -3.03 -10.10 -4.92
CA ASP A 12 -3.67 -9.11 -5.78
C ASP A 12 -4.90 -8.51 -5.06
N ALA A 13 -5.74 -9.36 -4.43
CA ALA A 13 -6.88 -8.92 -3.61
C ALA A 13 -6.48 -8.08 -2.38
N TYR A 14 -5.41 -8.46 -1.69
CA TYR A 14 -4.88 -7.69 -0.55
C TYR A 14 -4.41 -6.29 -1.00
N CYS A 15 -3.76 -6.19 -2.16
CA CYS A 15 -3.37 -4.91 -2.72
C CYS A 15 -4.58 -4.05 -3.12
N GLU A 16 -5.64 -4.66 -3.66
CA GLU A 16 -6.89 -3.95 -3.93
C GLU A 16 -7.55 -3.42 -2.65
N GLU A 17 -7.57 -4.22 -1.58
CA GLU A 17 -8.07 -3.79 -0.27
C GLU A 17 -7.22 -2.63 0.30
N TRP A 18 -5.89 -2.72 0.19
CA TRP A 18 -4.97 -1.65 0.58
C TRP A 18 -5.19 -0.36 -0.24
N LEU A 19 -5.39 -0.45 -1.55
CA LEU A 19 -5.68 0.73 -2.38
C LEU A 19 -7.01 1.38 -1.96
N ARG A 20 -8.05 0.58 -1.71
CA ARG A 20 -9.33 1.09 -1.16
C ARG A 20 -9.09 1.75 0.20
N TRP A 21 -8.31 1.11 1.06
CA TRP A 21 -7.90 1.67 2.36
C TRP A 21 -7.23 3.04 2.18
N CYS A 22 -6.24 3.19 1.30
CA CYS A 22 -5.59 4.48 0.99
C CYS A 22 -6.59 5.52 0.46
N ASP A 23 -7.47 5.11 -0.45
CA ASP A 23 -8.51 5.98 -1.01
C ASP A 23 -9.46 6.52 0.05
N THR A 24 -9.78 5.75 1.09
CA THR A 24 -10.66 6.22 2.18
C THR A 24 -9.97 7.19 3.13
N ARG A 25 -8.63 7.14 3.23
CA ARG A 25 -7.88 8.04 4.13
C ARG A 25 -7.96 9.50 3.73
N LYS A 26 -8.08 9.79 2.43
CA LYS A 26 -8.27 11.17 1.94
C LYS A 26 -9.53 11.84 2.47
N PHE A 27 -10.50 11.08 3.01
CA PHE A 27 -11.70 11.61 3.65
C PHE A 27 -11.51 11.90 5.15
N TYR A 28 -10.57 11.23 5.83
CA TYR A 28 -10.22 11.55 7.21
C TYR A 28 -9.39 12.84 7.30
N PHE A 29 -8.63 13.17 6.25
CA PHE A 29 -7.99 14.46 6.14
C PHE A 29 -9.00 15.50 5.64
N LYS A 30 -9.19 16.60 6.38
CA LYS A 30 -9.84 17.78 5.81
C LYS A 30 -9.02 18.18 4.58
N PRO A 31 -9.61 18.29 3.37
CA PRO A 31 -8.90 18.88 2.26
C PRO A 31 -8.42 20.26 2.71
N GLY A 32 -7.17 20.61 2.39
CA GLY A 32 -6.60 21.92 2.71
C GLY A 32 -7.52 23.06 2.27
N ALA A 33 -7.33 24.26 2.80
CA ALA A 33 -8.24 25.40 2.64
C ALA A 33 -8.82 25.50 1.22
N GLN A 34 -10.07 25.04 1.06
CA GLN A 34 -10.77 25.18 -0.21
C GLN A 34 -11.09 26.66 -0.44
N ASN A 35 -10.82 27.15 -1.66
CA ASN A 35 -11.22 28.49 -2.05
C ASN A 35 -12.74 28.65 -1.89
N VAL A 36 -13.21 29.88 -1.66
CA VAL A 36 -14.63 30.15 -1.34
C VAL A 36 -15.57 29.64 -2.43
N LEU A 37 -15.17 29.74 -3.71
CA LEU A 37 -15.95 29.26 -4.85
C LEU A 37 -16.09 27.73 -4.89
N ALA A 38 -15.04 26.98 -4.51
CA ALA A 38 -15.06 25.52 -4.44
C ALA A 38 -16.04 25.00 -3.39
N ARG A 39 -16.34 25.81 -2.36
CA ARG A 39 -17.36 25.48 -1.34
C ARG A 39 -18.79 25.65 -1.85
N PHE A 40 -19.00 26.48 -2.88
CA PHE A 40 -20.30 26.70 -3.50
C PHE A 40 -20.61 25.70 -4.63
N GLN A 41 -19.63 24.95 -5.11
CA GLN A 41 -19.90 23.87 -6.06
C GLN A 41 -20.58 22.72 -5.34
N ALA A 42 -21.74 22.29 -5.86
CA ALA A 42 -22.35 21.04 -5.45
C ALA A 42 -21.37 19.90 -5.79
N GLY A 43 -20.57 19.50 -4.81
CA GLY A 43 -19.68 18.36 -4.95
C GLY A 43 -20.52 17.17 -5.37
N LYS A 44 -20.08 16.43 -6.39
CA LYS A 44 -20.64 15.11 -6.67
C LYS A 44 -20.36 14.24 -5.45
N SER A 45 -21.29 14.25 -4.50
CA SER A 45 -21.24 13.39 -3.32
C SER A 45 -21.45 11.97 -3.82
N LYS A 46 -20.34 11.28 -4.07
CA LYS A 46 -20.36 9.83 -4.08
C LYS A 46 -20.50 9.38 -2.63
N GLU A 47 -21.16 8.26 -2.41
CA GLU A 47 -21.20 7.65 -1.09
C GLU A 47 -19.77 7.58 -0.51
N PRO A 48 -19.58 7.97 0.77
CA PRO A 48 -18.29 7.84 1.42
C PRO A 48 -17.84 6.38 1.30
N PRO A 49 -16.62 6.11 0.82
CA PRO A 49 -16.18 4.74 0.66
C PRO A 49 -16.05 4.08 2.04
N ASP A 50 -16.76 2.97 2.19
CA ASP A 50 -16.72 2.12 3.38
C ASP A 50 -15.56 1.12 3.25
N ALA A 51 -14.37 1.54 3.67
CA ALA A 51 -13.25 0.63 3.84
C ALA A 51 -12.95 0.44 5.32
N ARG A 52 -12.72 -0.82 5.69
CA ARG A 52 -12.37 -1.21 7.06
C ARG A 52 -11.21 -0.37 7.59
N ASN A 53 -11.39 0.19 8.78
CA ASN A 53 -10.29 0.81 9.51
C ASN A 53 -9.38 -0.30 10.08
N SER A 54 -8.44 -0.76 9.27
CA SER A 54 -7.50 -1.83 9.62
C SER A 54 -6.16 -1.25 10.07
N ALA A 55 -5.75 -1.58 11.30
CA ALA A 55 -4.43 -1.27 11.83
C ALA A 55 -3.31 -1.97 11.03
N ASP A 56 -3.56 -3.20 10.54
CA ASP A 56 -2.59 -3.94 9.73
C ASP A 56 -2.23 -3.21 8.44
N MET A 57 -3.22 -2.59 7.81
CA MET A 57 -3.02 -1.83 6.58
C MET A 57 -2.21 -0.55 6.80
N GLN A 58 -2.23 0.03 8.00
CA GLN A 58 -1.35 1.15 8.35
C GLN A 58 0.12 0.71 8.34
N TRP A 59 0.42 -0.45 8.92
CA TRP A 59 1.76 -1.02 8.93
C TRP A 59 2.23 -1.40 7.52
N PHE A 60 1.34 -1.97 6.71
CA PHE A 60 1.64 -2.24 5.30
C PHE A 60 1.91 -0.96 4.51
N ASN A 61 1.10 0.08 4.70
CA ASN A 61 1.32 1.38 4.08
C ASN A 61 2.69 1.98 4.46
N ALA A 62 3.05 1.95 5.75
CA ALA A 62 4.36 2.40 6.22
C ALA A 62 5.50 1.59 5.59
N ALA A 63 5.35 0.27 5.47
CA ALA A 63 6.33 -0.61 4.83
C ALA A 63 6.50 -0.31 3.33
N VAL A 64 5.41 -0.04 2.61
CA VAL A 64 5.45 0.35 1.19
C VAL A 64 6.26 1.63 1.01
N TYR A 65 6.01 2.67 1.82
CA TYR A 65 6.78 3.93 1.73
C TYR A 65 8.24 3.75 2.15
N ALA A 66 8.51 3.05 3.26
CA ALA A 66 9.86 2.79 3.71
C ALA A 66 10.68 2.05 2.65
N MET A 67 10.09 1.04 1.99
CA MET A 67 10.74 0.30 0.92
C MET A 67 10.88 1.11 -0.37
N ALA A 68 9.95 2.03 -0.68
CA ALA A 68 10.02 2.86 -1.87
C ALA A 68 11.24 3.80 -1.85
N ASP A 69 11.70 4.20 -0.67
CA ASP A 69 12.89 5.04 -0.48
C ASP A 69 14.22 4.25 -0.58
N MET A 70 14.16 2.91 -0.59
CA MET A 70 15.34 2.05 -0.65
C MET A 70 15.72 1.69 -2.10
N LYS A 71 16.94 2.05 -2.52
CA LYS A 71 17.45 1.78 -3.89
C LYS A 71 17.37 0.30 -4.30
N GLU A 72 17.59 -0.61 -3.37
CA GLU A 72 17.52 -2.06 -3.62
C GLU A 72 16.12 -2.57 -4.01
N HIS A 73 15.08 -1.76 -3.83
CA HIS A 73 13.70 -2.10 -4.18
C HIS A 73 13.17 -1.33 -5.38
N GLU A 74 13.94 -0.39 -5.95
CA GLU A 74 13.53 0.53 -7.01
C GLU A 74 12.86 -0.19 -8.19
N GLU A 75 13.50 -1.22 -8.73
CA GLU A 75 12.98 -2.00 -9.87
C GLU A 75 11.66 -2.72 -9.55
N THR A 76 11.58 -3.32 -8.37
CA THR A 76 10.37 -4.04 -7.93
C THR A 76 9.24 -3.08 -7.58
N PHE A 77 9.58 -1.93 -7.02
CA PHE A 77 8.66 -0.84 -6.72
C PHE A 77 8.10 -0.22 -7.99
N ALA A 78 8.92 -0.02 -9.03
CA ALA A 78 8.45 0.50 -10.32
C ALA A 78 7.35 -0.40 -10.92
N CYS A 79 7.54 -1.72 -10.89
CA CYS A 79 6.54 -2.68 -11.37
C CYS A 79 5.27 -2.67 -10.48
N PHE A 80 5.44 -2.65 -9.16
CA PHE A 80 4.33 -2.56 -8.19
C PHE A 80 3.49 -1.28 -8.39
N ARG A 81 4.15 -0.12 -8.46
CA ARG A 81 3.53 1.19 -8.63
C ARG A 81 2.70 1.25 -9.91
N LEU A 82 3.25 0.78 -11.02
CA LEU A 82 2.53 0.76 -12.30
C LEU A 82 1.35 -0.22 -12.29
N MET A 83 1.52 -1.39 -11.68
CA MET A 83 0.49 -2.43 -11.62
C MET A 83 -0.69 -2.03 -10.75
N TYR A 84 -0.43 -1.57 -9.52
CA TYR A 84 -1.46 -1.38 -8.50
C TYR A 84 -1.87 0.09 -8.33
N ILE A 85 -0.91 1.01 -8.26
CA ILE A 85 -1.18 2.42 -7.97
C ILE A 85 -1.70 3.13 -9.22
N GLU A 86 -0.96 3.05 -10.33
CA GLU A 86 -1.35 3.70 -11.59
C GLU A 86 -2.37 2.88 -12.40
N ARG A 87 -2.54 1.60 -12.05
CA ARG A 87 -3.47 0.66 -12.72
C ARG A 87 -3.28 0.64 -14.24
N ALA A 88 -2.03 0.56 -14.68
CA ALA A 88 -1.72 0.64 -16.10
C ALA A 88 -2.35 -0.53 -16.89
N GLY A 89 -3.14 -0.21 -17.91
CA GLY A 89 -3.94 -1.20 -18.66
C GLY A 89 -3.17 -2.13 -19.59
N HIS A 90 -1.88 -1.87 -19.86
CA HIS A 90 -1.09 -2.61 -20.86
C HIS A 90 0.22 -3.17 -20.29
N VAL A 91 0.11 -4.22 -19.46
CA VAL A 91 1.26 -4.88 -18.83
C VAL A 91 2.30 -5.38 -19.85
N LYS A 92 1.85 -5.90 -21.01
CA LYS A 92 2.77 -6.33 -22.08
C LYS A 92 3.68 -5.19 -22.54
N ARG A 93 3.10 -4.04 -22.88
CA ARG A 93 3.85 -2.86 -23.31
C ARG A 93 4.82 -2.38 -22.23
N LEU A 94 4.39 -2.33 -20.98
CA LEU A 94 5.23 -1.90 -19.86
C LEU A 94 6.41 -2.85 -19.58
N ALA A 95 6.22 -4.15 -19.82
CA ALA A 95 7.27 -5.15 -19.70
C ALA A 95 8.26 -5.02 -20.87
N ASP A 96 7.76 -4.82 -22.09
CA ASP A 96 8.56 -4.59 -23.30
C ASP A 96 9.41 -3.31 -23.18
N GLU A 97 8.83 -2.20 -22.70
CA GLU A 97 9.53 -0.93 -22.41
C GLU A 97 10.69 -1.10 -21.40
N ARG A 98 10.63 -2.15 -20.57
CA ARG A 98 11.65 -2.48 -19.55
C ARG A 98 12.59 -3.59 -19.99
N GLY A 99 12.42 -4.16 -21.18
CA GLY A 99 13.21 -5.28 -21.67
C GLY A 99 13.03 -6.56 -20.84
N ILE A 100 11.87 -6.75 -20.19
CA ILE A 100 11.58 -7.95 -19.37
C ILE A 100 10.34 -8.69 -19.87
N SER A 101 10.23 -9.98 -19.53
CA SER A 101 9.01 -10.74 -19.80
C SER A 101 7.84 -10.26 -18.93
N GLN A 102 6.60 -10.45 -19.40
CA GLN A 102 5.40 -10.21 -18.59
C GLN A 102 5.40 -11.01 -17.28
N LYS A 103 5.89 -12.26 -17.31
CA LYS A 103 6.00 -13.10 -16.12
C LYS A 103 6.96 -12.45 -15.10
N THR A 104 8.10 -11.94 -15.57
CA THR A 104 9.06 -11.22 -14.73
C THR A 104 8.44 -9.97 -14.12
N TYR A 105 7.64 -9.22 -14.89
CA TYR A 105 6.92 -8.05 -14.41
C TYR A 105 6.00 -8.37 -13.23
N TYR A 106 5.10 -9.36 -13.39
CA TYR A 106 4.21 -9.79 -12.30
C TYR A 106 4.99 -10.31 -11.09
N ASN A 107 6.05 -11.09 -11.32
CA ASN A 107 6.88 -11.61 -10.24
C ASN A 107 7.58 -10.50 -9.46
N ARG A 108 8.08 -9.46 -10.12
CA ARG A 108 8.70 -8.29 -9.46
C ARG A 108 7.69 -7.52 -8.61
N ALA A 109 6.50 -7.24 -9.17
CA ALA A 109 5.44 -6.57 -8.44
C ALA A 109 5.00 -7.37 -7.19
N ARG A 110 4.75 -8.67 -7.34
CA ARG A 110 4.36 -9.54 -6.22
C ARG A 110 5.48 -9.77 -5.21
N THR A 111 6.74 -9.79 -5.65
CA THR A 111 7.90 -9.85 -4.75
C THR A 111 7.96 -8.61 -3.86
N PHE A 112 7.71 -7.42 -4.42
CA PHE A 112 7.63 -6.19 -3.64
C PHE A 112 6.56 -6.30 -2.55
N VAL A 113 5.35 -6.75 -2.91
CA VAL A 113 4.24 -6.93 -1.97
C VAL A 113 4.61 -7.89 -0.83
N ARG A 114 5.17 -9.07 -1.14
CA ARG A 114 5.57 -10.06 -0.12
C ARG A 114 6.61 -9.48 0.84
N LYS A 115 7.61 -8.75 0.33
CA LYS A 115 8.62 -8.08 1.15
C LYS A 115 7.99 -6.99 2.03
N ALA A 116 7.08 -6.18 1.48
CA ALA A 116 6.37 -5.15 2.24
C ALA A 116 5.50 -5.75 3.35
N MET A 117 4.79 -6.85 3.09
CA MET A 117 4.04 -7.58 4.13
C MET A 117 4.97 -8.14 5.23
N SER A 118 6.16 -8.60 4.87
CA SER A 118 7.16 -9.05 5.84
C SER A 118 7.66 -7.89 6.71
N LEU A 119 8.01 -6.75 6.10
CA LEU A 119 8.48 -5.57 6.82
C LEU A 119 7.39 -4.98 7.71
N ALA A 120 6.14 -4.93 7.24
CA ALA A 120 5.00 -4.48 8.03
C ALA A 120 4.85 -5.29 9.33
N ARG A 121 5.05 -6.61 9.25
CA ARG A 121 5.06 -7.48 10.43
C ARG A 121 6.22 -7.15 11.38
N SER A 122 7.41 -6.88 10.84
CA SER A 122 8.54 -6.44 11.67
C SER A 122 8.24 -5.13 12.41
N PHE A 123 7.57 -4.18 11.77
CA PHE A 123 7.12 -2.95 12.44
C PHE A 123 6.12 -3.23 13.57
N GLN A 124 5.15 -4.12 13.34
CA GLN A 124 4.19 -4.53 14.38
C GLN A 124 4.88 -5.14 15.58
N VAL A 125 5.81 -6.08 15.35
CA VAL A 125 6.56 -6.73 16.44
C VAL A 125 7.41 -5.72 17.19
N ALA A 126 8.10 -4.81 16.47
CA ALA A 126 8.89 -3.77 17.11
C ALA A 126 8.03 -2.86 18.01
N GLN A 127 6.87 -2.41 17.52
CA GLN A 127 5.94 -1.59 18.32
C GLN A 127 5.48 -2.32 19.58
N GLN A 128 5.10 -3.60 19.45
CA GLN A 128 4.67 -4.41 20.60
C GLN A 128 5.76 -4.57 21.66
N SER A 129 7.02 -4.74 21.23
CA SER A 129 8.16 -4.81 22.14
C SER A 129 8.38 -3.48 22.87
N PHE A 130 8.36 -2.35 22.14
CA PHE A 130 8.49 -1.02 22.75
C PHE A 130 7.36 -0.73 23.76
N ASP A 131 6.12 -1.11 23.44
CA ASP A 131 4.98 -0.93 24.35
C ASP A 131 5.11 -1.79 25.61
N ALA A 132 5.66 -3.00 25.49
CA ALA A 132 5.89 -3.89 26.62
C ALA A 132 6.99 -3.35 27.55
N GLU A 133 8.12 -2.88 27.00
CA GLU A 133 9.21 -2.28 27.77
C GLU A 133 8.76 -1.02 28.52
N ASN A 134 8.04 -0.12 27.85
CA ASN A 134 7.53 1.12 28.46
C ASN A 134 6.51 0.85 29.56
N ARG A 135 5.69 -0.21 29.44
CA ARG A 135 4.76 -0.61 30.49
C ARG A 135 5.49 -1.08 31.75
N VAL A 136 6.58 -1.82 31.60
CA VAL A 136 7.40 -2.29 32.73
C VAL A 136 8.13 -1.14 33.40
N ALA A 137 8.58 -0.12 32.66
CA ALA A 137 9.24 1.07 33.21
C ALA A 137 8.31 2.03 33.98
N SER A 138 6.99 1.90 33.79
CA SER A 138 5.97 2.75 34.44
C SER A 138 5.40 2.19 35.76
N VAL A 139 5.94 1.07 36.26
CA VAL A 139 5.57 0.41 37.52
C VAL A 139 6.74 0.48 38.50
#